data_AF-A0A2E0SJA6-F1
#
_entry.id   AF-A0A2E0SJA6-F1
#
_cell.length_a   1.000
_cell.length_b   1.000
_cell.length_c   1.000
_cell.angle_alpha   90.00
_cell.angle_beta   90.00
_cell.angle_gamma   90.00
#
_symmetry.space_group_name_H-M   'P 1'
#
loop_
_entity.id
_entity.type
_entity.pdbx_description
1 polymer ?
#
loop_
_entity_poly.entity_id
_entity_poly.type
_entity_poly.pdbx_seq_one_letter_code
_entity_poly.pdbx_strand_id
1 'polypeptide(L)' 'MPPLTDHADPAEHLVLFARYPEPGKTKTRLHSAFQPHEAAAIAHYLLRHTINIATELADARKCGLTLFF' A
#
# COMPACT_ATOMS: atom_id res chain seq x y z
N MET A 1 -26.41 -16.87 -30.35
CA MET A 1 -26.35 -15.73 -29.42
C MET A 1 -26.27 -16.32 -28.01
N PRO A 2 -25.12 -16.27 -27.33
CA PRO A 2 -25.04 -16.72 -25.95
C PRO A 2 -25.72 -15.68 -25.03
N PRO A 3 -26.17 -16.07 -23.83
CA PRO A 3 -26.86 -15.17 -22.92
C PRO A 3 -25.91 -14.05 -22.46
N LEU A 4 -26.48 -12.86 -22.23
CA LEU A 4 -25.84 -11.81 -21.45
C LEU A 4 -25.77 -12.33 -20.01
N THR A 5 -24.72 -13.09 -19.68
CA THR A 5 -24.31 -13.26 -18.30
C THR A 5 -23.95 -11.88 -17.80
N ASP A 6 -24.73 -11.39 -16.83
CA ASP A 6 -24.33 -10.35 -15.90
C ASP A 6 -23.09 -10.88 -15.17
N HIS A 7 -21.93 -10.69 -15.80
CA HIS A 7 -20.66 -10.84 -15.13
C HIS A 7 -20.58 -9.63 -14.20
N ALA A 8 -21.10 -9.81 -12.99
CA ALA A 8 -20.68 -9.00 -11.85
C ALA A 8 -19.15 -9.10 -11.82
N ASP A 9 -18.51 -8.06 -12.35
CA ASP A 9 -17.06 -7.90 -12.40
C ASP A 9 -16.53 -8.24 -11.00
N PRO A 10 -15.53 -9.14 -10.85
CA PRO A 10 -14.97 -9.45 -9.55
C PRO A 10 -14.67 -8.16 -8.80
N ALA A 11 -15.25 -8.01 -7.61
CA ALA A 11 -15.10 -6.83 -6.77
C ALA A 11 -13.65 -6.33 -6.84
N GLU A 12 -13.45 -5.08 -7.25
CA GLU A 12 -12.11 -4.50 -7.46
C GLU A 12 -11.21 -4.84 -6.25
N HIS A 13 -9.92 -5.08 -6.47
CA HIS A 13 -9.01 -5.46 -5.38
C HIS A 13 -7.74 -4.62 -5.41
N LEU A 14 -7.50 -3.88 -4.35
CA LEU A 14 -6.31 -3.06 -4.15
C LEU A 14 -5.21 -3.89 -3.49
N VAL A 15 -4.04 -3.97 -4.13
CA VAL A 15 -2.87 -4.65 -3.59
C VAL A 15 -1.77 -3.63 -3.32
N LEU A 16 -1.34 -3.54 -2.07
CA LEU A 16 -0.21 -2.72 -1.64
C LEU A 16 1.03 -3.60 -1.47
N PHE A 17 2.11 -3.24 -2.17
CA PHE A 17 3.44 -3.82 -1.93
C PHE A 17 4.28 -2.82 -1.15
N ALA A 18 4.75 -3.26 0.01
CA ALA A 18 5.67 -2.51 0.84
C ALA A 18 6.88 -3.39 1.14
N ARG A 19 7.95 -2.76 1.65
CA ARG A 19 9.06 -3.46 2.29
C ARG A 19 9.08 -3.01 3.74
N TYR A 20 9.37 -3.92 4.66
CA TYR A 20 9.50 -3.56 6.07
C TYR A 20 10.51 -2.40 6.25
N PRO A 21 10.17 -1.33 7.01
CA PRO A 21 11.00 -0.14 7.16
C PRO A 21 12.17 -0.40 8.11
N GLU A 22 13.12 -1.22 7.69
CA GLU A 22 14.32 -1.53 8.44
C GLU A 22 15.38 -0.41 8.27
N PRO A 23 15.97 0.10 9.36
CA PRO A 23 17.08 1.06 9.30
C PRO A 23 18.22 0.58 8.41
N GLY A 24 18.71 1.45 7.54
CA GLY A 24 19.82 1.15 6.64
C GLY A 24 19.41 0.39 5.37
N LYS A 25 18.21 -0.18 5.31
CA LYS A 25 17.73 -0.95 4.14
C LYS A 25 16.59 -0.28 3.38
N THR A 26 15.92 0.71 3.98
CA THR A 26 14.81 1.44 3.35
C THR A 26 15.21 2.87 3.05
N LYS A 27 14.63 3.44 1.99
CA LYS A 27 14.80 4.86 1.59
C LYS A 27 16.25 5.33 1.64
N THR A 28 17.20 4.51 1.20
CA THR A 28 18.66 4.75 1.35
C THR A 28 19.15 6.03 0.67
N ARG A 29 18.42 6.52 -0.33
CA ARG A 29 18.69 7.84 -0.96
C ARG A 29 18.44 9.02 -0.03
N LEU A 30 17.67 8.85 1.05
CA LEU A 30 17.49 9.86 2.09
C LEU A 30 18.68 9.93 3.06
N HIS A 31 19.62 8.97 3.01
CA HIS A 31 20.74 8.93 3.94
C HIS A 31 21.73 10.11 3.78
N SER A 32 21.65 10.87 2.68
CA SER A 32 22.45 12.10 2.51
C SER A 32 22.00 13.24 3.44
N ALA A 33 20.76 13.19 3.93
CA ALA A 33 20.16 14.23 4.77
C ALA A 33 19.61 13.71 6.10
N PHE A 34 19.40 12.40 6.23
CA PHE A 34 18.78 11.76 7.39
C PHE A 34 19.61 10.56 7.84
N GLN A 35 19.67 10.32 9.15
CA GLN A 35 20.24 9.09 9.68
C GLN A 35 19.38 7.88 9.29
N PRO A 36 19.95 6.66 9.24
CA PRO A 36 19.22 5.46 8.84
C PRO A 36 17.93 5.19 9.64
N HIS A 37 17.91 5.53 10.93
CA HIS A 37 16.73 5.38 11.78
C HIS A 37 15.66 6.45 11.47
N GLU A 38 16.05 7.67 11.12
CA GLU A 38 15.15 8.73 10.69
C GLU A 38 14.51 8.39 9.34
N ALA A 39 15.30 7.89 8.39
CA ALA A 39 14.80 7.42 7.10
C ALA A 39 13.81 6.25 7.25
N ALA A 40 14.08 5.32 8.17
CA ALA A 40 13.15 4.25 8.52
C ALA A 40 11.86 4.77 9.18
N ALA A 41 11.96 5.74 10.10
CA ALA A 41 10.79 6.37 10.72
C ALA A 41 9.91 7.09 9.70
N ILE A 42 10.51 7.81 8.75
CA ILE A 42 9.80 8.43 7.62
C ILE A 42 9.10 7.36 6.78
N ALA A 43 9.79 6.28 6.41
CA ALA A 43 9.20 5.20 5.64
C ALA A 43 8.03 4.53 6.36
N HIS A 44 8.15 4.32 7.67
CA HIS A 44 7.08 3.78 8.51
C HIS A 44 5.86 4.72 8.56
N TYR A 45 6.08 6.03 8.75
CA TYR A 45 5.00 7.02 8.73
C TYR A 45 4.27 7.05 7.39
N LEU A 46 5.01 7.11 6.29
CA LEU A 46 4.44 7.11 4.94
C LEU A 46 3.66 5.83 4.65
N LEU A 47 4.19 4.66 5.03
CA LEU A 47 3.49 3.40 4.85
C LEU A 47 2.16 3.38 5.62
N ARG A 48 2.17 3.80 6.90
CA ARG A 48 0.95 3.89 7.71
C ARG A 48 -0.07 4.84 7.08
N HIS A 49 0.38 5.99 6.59
CA HIS A 49 -0.48 6.95 5.92
C HIS A 49 -1.11 6.36 4.64
N THR A 50 -0.31 5.68 3.81
CA THR A 50 -0.81 5.00 2.60
C THR A 50 -1.82 3.91 2.93
N ILE A 51 -1.58 3.13 3.99
CA ILE A 51 -2.53 2.10 4.45
C ILE A 51 -3.88 2.74 4.82
N ASN A 52 -3.86 3.83 5.59
CA ASN A 52 -5.10 4.53 5.98
C ASN A 52 -5.90 4.98 4.74
N ILE A 53 -5.25 5.63 3.77
CA ILE A 53 -5.91 6.09 2.53
C ILE A 53 -6.43 4.89 1.72
N ALA A 54 -5.65 3.81 1.63
CA ALA A 54 -6.05 2.62 0.90
C ALA A 54 -7.26 1.93 1.55
N THR A 55 -7.33 1.89 2.88
CA THR A 55 -8.51 1.40 3.61
C THR A 55 -9.73 2.26 3.34
N GLU A 56 -9.63 3.59 3.43
CA GLU A 56 -10.73 4.50 3.11
C GLU A 56 -11.25 4.31 1.67
N LEU A 57 -10.32 4.14 0.71
CA LEU A 57 -10.67 3.87 -0.68
C LEU A 57 -11.35 2.51 -0.86
N ALA A 58 -10.84 1.46 -0.21
CA ALA A 58 -11.40 0.12 -0.27
C ALA A 58 -12.82 0.08 0.30
N ASP A 59 -13.06 0.78 1.42
CA ASP A 59 -14.38 0.92 2.01
C ASP A 59 -15.34 1.68 1.09
N ALA A 60 -14.91 2.81 0.52
CA ALA A 60 -15.74 3.63 -0.37
C ALA A 60 -16.13 2.89 -1.66
N ARG A 61 -15.24 2.04 -2.18
CA ARG A 61 -15.46 1.24 -3.40
C ARG A 61 -16.00 -0.15 -3.14
N LYS A 62 -16.14 -0.56 -1.87
CA LYS A 62 -16.49 -1.93 -1.45
C LYS A 62 -15.60 -2.97 -2.11
N CYS A 63 -14.30 -2.71 -2.07
CA CYS A 63 -13.29 -3.44 -2.81
C CYS A 63 -12.33 -4.14 -1.83
N GLY A 64 -11.70 -5.23 -2.26
CA GLY A 64 -10.76 -5.97 -1.41
C GLY A 64 -9.45 -5.21 -1.22
N LEU A 65 -8.76 -5.40 -0.09
CA LEU A 65 -7.46 -4.80 0.18
C LEU A 65 -6.48 -5.85 0.72
N THR A 66 -5.27 -5.91 0.16
CA THR A 66 -4.19 -6.76 0.68
C THR A 66 -2.87 -6.00 0.71
N LEU A 67 -2.13 -6.16 1.82
CA LEU A 67 -0.79 -5.61 2.00
C LEU A 67 0.23 -6.76 2.02
N PHE A 68 1.25 -6.66 1.18
CA PHE A 68 2.41 -7.55 1.12
C PHE A 68 3.68 -6.82 1.54
N PHE A 69 4.57 -7.51 2.25
CA PHE A 69 5.82 -7.00 2.82
C PHE A 69 7.07 -7.68 2.24
#